data_AF-A0A1S3J063-F1
#
_entry.id   AF-A0A1S3J063-F1
#
_cell.length_a   1.000
_cell.length_b   1.000
_cell.length_c   1.000
_cell.angle_alpha   90.00
_cell.angle_beta   90.00
_cell.angle_gamma   90.00
#
_symmetry.space_group_name_H-M   'P 1'
#
loop_
_entity.id
_entity.type
_entity.pdbx_description
1 polymer ?
#
loop_
_entity_poly.entity_id
_entity_poly.type
_entity_poly.pdbx_seq_one_letter_code
_entity_poly.pdbx_strand_id
1 'polypeptide(L)'
;MKFGEHLAAHTTPEWRKQDIQYETMKEALYECVEGVPSAEEVDPETIERYYAKFDEKFLQKCDKELKKINTFFAEKLAEAVRKYESLKAELEAFKRIHMASQETNLRRRKQGGQLQGLLKLPAHVVQDKSAKTTRKIHDLKLAYSEFYLSLILLQNYQTLNFTGFRKILKKHDKVSRVLF
;
A
#
# COMPACT_ATOMS: atom_id res chain seq x y z
N MET A 1 17.26 -15.09 9.29
CA MET A 1 16.39 -15.46 8.15
C MET A 1 16.98 -14.96 6.85
N LYS A 2 16.87 -15.74 5.78
CA LYS A 2 17.24 -15.32 4.42
C LYS A 2 16.21 -14.29 3.95
N PHE A 3 16.66 -13.13 3.48
CA PHE A 3 15.75 -12.04 3.13
C PHE A 3 14.82 -12.37 1.95
N GLY A 4 15.28 -13.16 0.97
CA GLY A 4 14.43 -13.58 -0.16
C GLY A 4 13.20 -14.37 0.28
N GLU A 5 13.35 -15.29 1.24
CA GLU A 5 12.24 -16.04 1.85
C GLU A 5 11.30 -15.13 2.63
N HIS A 6 11.86 -14.16 3.37
CA HIS A 6 11.06 -13.18 4.12
C HIS A 6 10.24 -12.29 3.19
N LEU A 7 10.84 -11.80 2.09
CA LEU A 7 10.15 -11.02 1.07
C LEU A 7 9.00 -11.82 0.48
N ALA A 8 9.26 -13.02 -0.04
CA ALA A 8 8.24 -13.86 -0.65
C ALA A 8 7.06 -14.21 0.28
N ALA A 9 7.32 -14.36 1.58
CA ALA A 9 6.31 -14.68 2.59
C ALA A 9 5.46 -13.47 3.04
N HIS A 10 6.01 -12.27 3.05
CA HIS A 10 5.33 -11.06 3.55
C HIS A 10 4.79 -10.16 2.43
N THR A 11 5.08 -10.50 1.18
CA THR A 11 4.48 -9.90 0.01
C THR A 11 2.97 -10.17 -0.05
N THR A 12 2.20 -9.10 -0.23
CA THR A 12 0.78 -9.17 -0.58
C THR A 12 0.62 -9.93 -1.90
N PRO A 13 -0.11 -11.06 -1.95
CA PRO A 13 -0.16 -11.93 -3.14
C PRO A 13 -0.52 -11.20 -4.44
N GLU A 14 -1.41 -10.22 -4.35
CA GLU A 14 -1.91 -9.39 -5.45
C GLU A 14 -0.82 -8.48 -6.02
N TRP A 15 0.18 -8.11 -5.21
CA TRP A 15 1.21 -7.13 -5.55
C TRP A 15 2.57 -7.76 -5.79
N ARG A 16 2.68 -9.10 -5.76
CA ARG A 16 3.96 -9.82 -5.86
C ARG A 16 4.82 -9.45 -7.06
N LYS A 17 4.19 -9.15 -8.20
CA LYS A 17 4.93 -8.76 -9.42
C LYS A 17 5.52 -7.34 -9.34
N GLN A 18 4.99 -6.52 -8.43
CA GLN A 18 5.36 -5.12 -8.24
C GLN A 18 6.49 -4.96 -7.22
N ASP A 19 6.78 -5.98 -6.42
CA ASP A 19 7.93 -5.97 -5.53
C ASP A 19 9.25 -6.07 -6.29
N ILE A 20 10.32 -5.66 -5.64
CA ILE A 20 11.69 -5.81 -6.12
C ILE A 20 11.99 -7.27 -6.45
N GLN A 21 12.54 -7.51 -7.64
CA GLN A 21 13.01 -8.82 -8.08
C GLN A 21 14.33 -9.21 -7.40
N TYR A 22 14.29 -9.36 -6.07
CA TYR A 22 15.47 -9.55 -5.24
C TYR A 22 16.26 -10.80 -5.64
N GLU A 23 15.60 -11.92 -5.93
CA GLU A 23 16.29 -13.16 -6.27
C GLU A 23 16.98 -13.06 -7.63
N THR A 24 16.33 -12.52 -8.65
CA THR A 24 16.92 -12.31 -9.99
C THR A 24 18.05 -11.28 -9.98
N MET A 25 18.03 -10.31 -9.07
CA MET A 25 19.17 -9.39 -8.89
C MET A 25 20.32 -10.07 -8.14
N LYS A 26 20.00 -10.96 -7.21
CA LYS A 26 20.97 -11.74 -6.45
C LYS A 26 21.67 -12.79 -7.34
N GLU A 27 20.94 -13.44 -8.25
CA GLU A 27 21.48 -14.33 -9.29
C GLU A 27 22.48 -13.59 -10.18
N ALA A 28 22.12 -12.41 -10.68
CA ALA A 28 23.04 -11.59 -11.49
C ALA A 28 24.36 -11.25 -10.78
N LEU A 29 24.33 -11.08 -9.45
CA LEU A 29 25.54 -10.88 -8.65
C LEU A 29 26.39 -12.15 -8.53
N TYR A 30 25.77 -13.33 -8.47
CA TYR A 30 26.50 -14.61 -8.46
C TYR A 30 27.12 -14.90 -9.83
N GLU A 31 26.35 -14.73 -10.90
CA GLU A 31 26.84 -14.88 -12.28
C GLU A 31 28.04 -13.94 -12.54
N CYS A 32 28.00 -12.72 -12.00
CA CYS A 32 29.12 -11.80 -12.10
C CYS A 32 30.39 -12.37 -11.46
N VAL A 33 30.28 -12.92 -10.24
CA VAL A 33 31.40 -13.50 -9.48
C VAL A 33 31.92 -14.78 -10.11
N GLU A 34 31.06 -15.61 -10.68
CA GLU A 34 31.46 -16.85 -11.37
C GLU A 34 32.10 -16.58 -12.75
N GLY A 35 31.67 -15.51 -13.43
CA GLY A 35 32.17 -15.11 -14.75
C GLY A 35 33.43 -14.24 -14.73
N VAL A 36 34.00 -13.95 -13.55
CA VAL A 36 35.21 -13.12 -13.43
C VAL A 36 36.38 -13.86 -14.07
N PRO A 37 37.11 -13.25 -15.03
CA PRO A 37 38.32 -13.83 -15.57
C PRO A 37 39.37 -14.05 -14.48
N SER A 38 40.16 -15.13 -14.56
CA SER A 38 41.21 -15.38 -13.59
C SER A 38 42.24 -14.25 -13.58
N ALA A 39 42.56 -13.74 -12.38
CA ALA A 39 43.58 -12.70 -12.20
C ALA A 39 45.00 -13.15 -12.60
N GLU A 40 45.22 -14.46 -12.75
CA GLU A 40 46.47 -15.03 -13.25
C GLU A 40 46.54 -15.07 -14.79
N GLU A 41 45.38 -14.99 -15.47
CA GLU A 41 45.28 -15.16 -16.93
C GLU A 41 45.10 -13.84 -17.68
N VAL A 42 44.64 -12.80 -16.99
CA VAL A 42 44.20 -11.55 -17.62
C VAL A 42 44.78 -10.33 -16.91
N ASP A 43 45.04 -9.27 -17.68
CA ASP A 43 45.51 -8.00 -17.14
C ASP A 43 44.46 -7.33 -16.22
N PRO A 44 44.92 -6.56 -15.20
CA PRO A 44 44.02 -5.86 -14.28
C PRO A 44 42.99 -4.95 -14.97
N GLU A 45 43.35 -4.35 -16.12
CA GLU A 45 42.49 -3.43 -16.86
C GLU A 45 41.28 -4.13 -17.50
N THR A 46 41.43 -5.38 -17.96
CA THR A 46 40.28 -6.14 -18.49
C THR A 46 39.33 -6.56 -17.37
N ILE A 47 39.85 -6.87 -16.18
CA ILE A 47 39.04 -7.17 -14.99
C ILE A 47 38.25 -5.92 -14.59
N GLU A 48 38.90 -4.75 -14.50
CA GLU A 48 38.23 -3.48 -14.21
C GLU A 48 37.12 -3.18 -15.23
N ARG A 49 37.39 -3.35 -16.52
CA ARG A 49 36.39 -3.17 -17.59
C ARG A 49 35.22 -4.15 -17.49
N TYR A 50 35.47 -5.38 -17.03
CA TYR A 50 34.41 -6.36 -16.79
C TYR A 50 33.46 -5.87 -15.69
N TYR A 51 34.00 -5.41 -14.56
CA TYR A 51 33.21 -4.87 -13.46
C TYR A 51 32.48 -3.58 -13.84
N ALA A 52 33.11 -2.66 -14.54
CA ALA A 52 32.45 -1.43 -15.01
C ALA A 52 31.22 -1.74 -15.89
N LYS A 53 31.34 -2.72 -16.81
CA LYS A 53 30.21 -3.18 -17.63
C LYS A 53 29.12 -3.87 -16.81
N PHE A 54 29.52 -4.62 -15.79
CA PHE A 54 28.55 -5.25 -14.88
C PHE A 54 27.79 -4.20 -14.06
N ASP A 55 28.50 -3.23 -13.48
CA ASP A 55 27.93 -2.15 -12.68
C ASP A 55 26.91 -1.35 -13.49
N GLU A 56 27.24 -1.00 -14.74
CA GLU A 56 26.30 -0.32 -15.62
C GLU A 56 25.02 -1.14 -15.82
N LYS A 57 25.14 -2.43 -16.17
CA LYS A 57 23.97 -3.32 -16.36
C LYS A 57 23.16 -3.49 -15.07
N PHE A 58 23.85 -3.62 -13.94
CA PHE A 58 23.21 -3.79 -12.64
C PHE A 58 22.45 -2.52 -12.23
N LEU A 59 23.04 -1.34 -12.39
CA LEU A 59 22.39 -0.06 -12.11
C LEU A 59 21.21 0.21 -13.03
N GLN A 60 21.30 -0.16 -14.32
CA GLN A 60 20.15 -0.11 -15.23
C GLN A 60 18.99 -1.02 -14.75
N LYS A 61 19.30 -2.19 -14.17
CA LYS A 61 18.29 -3.07 -13.57
C LYS A 61 17.69 -2.46 -12.30
N CYS A 62 18.51 -1.85 -11.44
CA CYS A 62 18.05 -1.11 -10.27
C CYS A 62 17.09 0.03 -10.65
N ASP A 63 17.41 0.82 -11.68
CA ASP A 63 16.58 1.93 -12.12
C ASP A 63 15.21 1.44 -12.65
N LYS A 64 15.20 0.37 -13.46
CA LYS A 64 13.95 -0.25 -13.93
C LYS A 64 13.06 -0.72 -12.77
N GLU A 65 13.65 -1.40 -11.79
CA GLU A 65 12.91 -1.88 -10.62
C GLU A 65 12.41 -0.72 -9.75
N LEU A 66 13.24 0.32 -9.56
CA LEU A 66 12.87 1.50 -8.78
C LEU A 66 11.72 2.25 -9.44
N LYS A 67 11.77 2.43 -10.77
CA LYS A 67 10.71 3.06 -11.54
C LYS A 67 9.41 2.27 -11.44
N LYS A 68 9.47 0.94 -11.55
CA LYS A 68 8.30 0.06 -11.38
C LYS A 68 7.66 0.26 -10.01
N ILE A 69 8.45 0.17 -8.94
CA ILE A 69 7.98 0.30 -7.57
C ILE A 69 7.39 1.68 -7.29
N ASN A 70 8.06 2.74 -7.74
CA ASN A 70 7.58 4.12 -7.56
C ASN A 70 6.29 4.37 -8.34
N THR A 71 6.16 3.85 -9.56
CA THR A 71 4.94 3.99 -10.37
C THR A 71 3.76 3.34 -9.67
N PHE A 72 3.93 2.09 -9.22
CA PHE A 72 2.88 1.37 -8.50
C PHE A 72 2.52 2.01 -7.15
N PHE A 73 3.53 2.44 -6.38
CA PHE A 73 3.30 3.12 -5.10
C PHE A 73 2.55 4.43 -5.28
N ALA A 74 2.91 5.24 -6.28
CA ALA A 74 2.23 6.50 -6.59
C ALA A 74 0.76 6.27 -6.99
N GLU A 75 0.50 5.25 -7.81
CA GLU A 75 -0.86 4.86 -8.19
C GLU A 75 -1.70 4.47 -6.97
N LYS A 76 -1.17 3.60 -6.10
CA LYS A 76 -1.86 3.15 -4.88
C LYS A 76 -2.05 4.27 -3.85
N LEU A 77 -1.08 5.17 -3.73
CA LEU A 77 -1.23 6.35 -2.88
C LEU A 77 -2.34 7.27 -3.40
N ALA A 78 -2.42 7.48 -4.71
CA ALA A 78 -3.49 8.27 -5.31
C ALA A 78 -4.87 7.62 -5.13
N GLU A 79 -4.98 6.29 -5.27
CA GLU A 79 -6.20 5.55 -4.92
C GLU A 79 -6.59 5.73 -3.46
N ALA A 80 -5.62 5.65 -2.54
CA ALA A 80 -5.86 5.80 -1.12
C ALA A 80 -6.36 7.22 -0.77
N VAL A 81 -5.77 8.26 -1.36
CA VAL A 81 -6.21 9.65 -1.19
C VAL A 81 -7.64 9.83 -1.69
N ARG A 82 -7.97 9.32 -2.89
CA ARG A 82 -9.35 9.38 -3.42
C ARG A 82 -10.35 8.66 -2.51
N LYS A 83 -9.99 7.48 -1.99
CA LYS A 83 -10.84 6.71 -1.07
C LYS A 83 -11.05 7.44 0.25
N TYR A 84 -10.02 8.09 0.78
CA TYR A 84 -10.14 8.94 1.97
C TYR A 84 -11.11 10.10 1.76
N GLU A 85 -11.02 10.81 0.63
CA GLU A 85 -11.93 11.90 0.30
C GLU A 85 -13.38 11.43 0.19
N SER A 86 -13.62 10.28 -0.46
CA SER A 86 -14.96 9.68 -0.55
C SER A 86 -15.53 9.33 0.83
N LEU A 87 -14.75 8.62 1.67
CA LEU A 87 -15.18 8.22 3.00
C LEU A 87 -15.48 9.44 3.89
N LYS A 88 -14.65 10.48 3.79
CA LYS A 88 -14.87 11.74 4.50
C LYS A 88 -16.17 12.42 4.05
N ALA A 89 -16.41 12.49 2.74
CA ALA A 89 -17.63 13.08 2.20
C ALA A 89 -18.89 12.29 2.62
N GLU A 90 -18.82 10.95 2.59
CA GLU A 90 -19.91 10.07 3.03
C GLU A 90 -20.20 10.23 4.53
N LEU A 91 -19.16 10.31 5.36
CA LEU A 91 -19.30 10.54 6.80
C LEU A 91 -19.95 11.89 7.10
N GLU A 92 -19.51 12.97 6.43
CA GLU A 92 -20.10 14.30 6.60
C GLU A 92 -21.56 14.35 6.11
N ALA A 93 -21.88 13.69 5.00
CA ALA A 93 -23.26 13.55 4.54
C ALA A 93 -24.11 12.78 5.55
N PHE A 94 -23.58 11.70 6.13
CA PHE A 94 -24.25 10.93 7.18
C PHE A 94 -24.52 11.76 8.42
N LYS A 95 -23.53 12.51 8.91
CA LYS A 95 -23.69 13.42 10.07
C LYS A 95 -24.76 14.48 9.83
N ARG A 96 -24.79 15.11 8.65
CA ARG A 96 -25.80 16.12 8.29
C ARG A 96 -27.22 15.54 8.34
N ILE A 97 -27.44 14.38 7.72
CA ILE A 97 -28.75 13.70 7.71
C ILE A 97 -29.16 13.30 9.14
N HIS A 98 -28.22 12.74 9.90
CA HIS A 98 -28.47 12.31 11.27
C HIS A 98 -28.83 13.50 12.19
N MET A 99 -28.07 14.60 12.15
CA MET A 99 -28.36 15.81 12.92
C MET A 99 -29.71 16.45 12.55
N ALA A 100 -30.02 16.58 11.25
CA ALA A 100 -31.31 17.10 10.80
C ALA A 100 -32.49 16.21 11.26
N SER A 101 -32.29 14.89 11.31
CA SER A 101 -33.30 13.95 11.83
C SER A 101 -33.51 14.07 13.35
N GLN A 102 -32.48 14.46 14.10
CA GLN A 102 -32.60 14.68 15.55
C GLN A 102 -33.28 16.02 15.87
N GLU A 103 -32.94 17.11 15.16
CA GLU A 103 -33.58 18.42 15.36
C GLU A 103 -35.08 18.43 15.03
N THR A 104 -35.48 17.75 13.96
CA THR A 104 -36.90 17.61 13.58
C THR A 104 -37.71 16.86 14.63
N ASN A 105 -37.15 15.81 15.22
CA ASN A 105 -37.77 15.09 16.34
C ASN A 105 -37.86 15.96 17.61
N LEU A 106 -36.85 16.78 17.91
CA LEU A 106 -36.85 17.70 19.06
C LEU A 106 -37.88 18.83 18.92
N ARG A 107 -38.06 19.39 17.72
CA ARG A 107 -39.06 20.45 17.43
C ARG A 107 -40.49 19.93 17.54
N ARG A 108 -40.78 18.72 17.03
CA ARG A 108 -42.10 18.06 17.20
C ARG A 108 -42.45 17.82 18.67
N ARG A 109 -41.46 17.56 19.52
CA ARG A 109 -41.65 17.34 20.95
C ARG A 109 -41.94 18.65 21.72
N LYS A 110 -41.41 19.80 21.27
CA LYS A 110 -41.63 21.11 21.90
C LYS A 110 -42.94 21.81 21.48
N GLN A 111 -43.47 21.55 20.29
CA GLN A 111 -44.76 22.13 19.82
C GLN A 111 -46.00 21.24 20.13
N GLY A 112 -45.82 20.09 20.78
CA GLY A 112 -46.88 19.10 21.02
C GLY A 112 -47.71 19.28 22.30
N GLY A 113 -47.78 20.50 22.86
CA GLY A 113 -48.75 20.81 23.92
C GLY A 113 -50.10 21.16 23.29
N GLN A 114 -51.07 20.25 23.38
CA GLN A 114 -52.53 20.44 23.24
C GLN A 114 -53.30 19.90 22.01
N LEU A 115 -52.72 19.25 20.98
CA LEU A 115 -53.57 18.71 19.88
C LEU A 115 -53.06 17.43 19.17
N GLN A 116 -52.45 16.51 19.90
CA GLN A 116 -51.83 15.30 19.32
C GLN A 116 -52.78 14.09 19.30
N GLY A 117 -53.87 14.19 18.54
CA GLY A 117 -54.89 13.14 18.43
C GLY A 117 -54.86 12.27 17.17
N LEU A 118 -54.43 12.75 16.00
CA LEU A 118 -54.82 12.08 14.74
C LEU A 118 -53.74 11.78 13.68
N LEU A 119 -52.45 12.00 13.95
CA LEU A 119 -51.38 11.55 13.03
C LEU A 119 -50.24 10.86 13.79
N LYS A 120 -50.50 9.65 14.30
CA LYS A 120 -49.41 8.71 14.66
C LYS A 120 -48.88 8.11 13.36
N LEU A 121 -47.62 8.41 13.01
CA LEU A 121 -46.95 7.66 11.93
C LEU A 121 -46.96 6.16 12.30
N PRO A 122 -47.15 5.25 11.33
CA PRO A 122 -47.16 3.81 11.61
C PRO A 122 -45.83 3.38 12.24
N ALA A 123 -45.87 2.56 13.30
CA ALA A 123 -44.67 2.07 14.01
C ALA A 123 -43.64 1.41 13.06
N HIS A 124 -44.12 0.75 12.01
CA HIS A 124 -43.31 0.17 10.93
C HIS A 124 -42.39 1.21 10.24
N VAL A 125 -42.87 2.44 10.02
CA VAL A 125 -42.12 3.51 9.33
C VAL A 125 -41.00 4.07 10.20
N VAL A 126 -41.18 4.08 11.53
CA VAL A 126 -40.17 4.54 12.49
C VAL A 126 -39.07 3.50 12.68
N GLN A 127 -39.44 2.22 12.79
CA GLN A 127 -38.48 1.10 12.89
C GLN A 127 -37.63 0.96 11.62
N ASP A 128 -38.21 1.11 10.43
CA ASP A 128 -37.50 1.03 9.15
C ASP A 128 -36.40 2.10 8.99
N LYS A 129 -36.65 3.34 9.45
CA LYS A 129 -35.64 4.42 9.44
C LYS A 129 -34.48 4.20 10.40
N SER A 130 -34.77 3.69 11.60
CA SER A 130 -33.74 3.34 12.60
C SER A 130 -32.85 2.20 12.08
N ALA A 131 -33.45 1.13 11.54
CA ALA A 131 -32.72 0.00 10.99
C ALA A 131 -31.82 0.39 9.80
N LYS A 132 -32.30 1.27 8.90
CA LYS A 132 -31.50 1.81 7.78
C LYS A 132 -30.30 2.63 8.24
N THR A 133 -30.47 3.43 9.30
CA THR A 133 -29.38 4.23 9.89
C THR A 133 -28.31 3.33 10.51
N THR A 134 -28.72 2.30 11.26
CA THR A 134 -27.80 1.33 11.86
C THR A 134 -27.00 0.56 10.81
N ARG A 135 -27.63 0.13 9.70
CA ARG A 135 -26.92 -0.51 8.57
C ARG A 135 -25.89 0.43 7.96
N LYS A 136 -26.26 1.68 7.69
CA LYS A 136 -25.33 2.67 7.12
C LYS A 136 -24.13 2.96 8.02
N ILE A 137 -24.30 2.97 9.34
CA ILE A 137 -23.18 3.08 10.29
C ILE A 137 -22.27 1.84 10.20
N HIS A 138 -22.85 0.65 10.12
CA HIS A 138 -22.10 -0.59 9.98
C HIS A 138 -21.27 -0.60 8.69
N ASP A 139 -21.88 -0.22 7.57
CA ASP A 139 -21.20 -0.17 6.27
C ASP A 139 -20.04 0.85 6.27
N LEU A 140 -20.25 2.02 6.89
CA LEU A 140 -19.17 3.01 7.09
C LEU A 140 -18.04 2.43 7.95
N LYS A 141 -18.34 1.77 9.07
CA LYS A 141 -17.32 1.15 9.93
C LYS A 141 -16.51 0.09 9.19
N LEU A 142 -17.16 -0.72 8.36
CA LEU A 142 -16.50 -1.71 7.53
C LEU A 142 -15.58 -1.03 6.51
N ALA A 143 -16.09 -0.03 5.78
CA ALA A 143 -15.33 0.68 4.76
C ALA A 143 -14.09 1.40 5.31
N TYR A 144 -14.18 1.98 6.52
CA TYR A 144 -13.02 2.55 7.23
C TYR A 144 -12.00 1.49 7.63
N SER A 145 -12.47 0.34 8.14
CA SER A 145 -11.59 -0.78 8.53
C SER A 145 -10.82 -1.34 7.33
N GLU A 146 -11.49 -1.57 6.20
CA GLU A 146 -10.88 -2.04 4.96
C GLU A 146 -9.92 -1.00 4.37
N PHE A 147 -10.29 0.28 4.41
CA PHE A 147 -9.41 1.35 3.97
C PHE A 147 -8.14 1.40 4.82
N TYR A 148 -8.24 1.33 6.14
CA TYR A 148 -7.07 1.33 7.00
C TYR A 148 -6.18 0.10 6.76
N LEU A 149 -6.76 -1.08 6.58
CA LEU A 149 -6.02 -2.28 6.17
C LEU A 149 -5.23 -2.04 4.87
N SER A 150 -5.84 -1.42 3.85
CA SER A 150 -5.16 -1.09 2.60
C SER A 150 -3.96 -0.15 2.78
N LEU A 151 -4.02 0.79 3.73
CA LEU A 151 -2.89 1.67 4.06
C LEU A 151 -1.74 0.90 4.71
N ILE A 152 -2.05 -0.03 5.62
CA ILE A 152 -1.05 -0.90 6.24
C ILE A 152 -0.36 -1.78 5.20
N LEU A 153 -1.12 -2.34 4.25
CA LEU A 153 -0.53 -3.10 3.15
C LEU A 153 0.42 -2.22 2.32
N LEU A 154 0.03 -0.99 1.99
CA LEU A 154 0.87 -0.05 1.24
C LEU A 154 2.14 0.35 2.00
N GLN A 155 2.05 0.54 3.32
CA GLN A 155 3.21 0.79 4.19
C GLN A 155 4.16 -0.41 4.25
N ASN A 156 3.62 -1.62 4.33
CA ASN A 156 4.41 -2.85 4.30
C ASN A 156 5.14 -3.01 2.96
N TYR A 157 4.44 -2.75 1.84
CA TYR A 157 5.03 -2.72 0.50
C TYR A 157 6.22 -1.76 0.42
N GLN A 158 6.07 -0.52 0.90
CA GLN A 158 7.17 0.45 0.95
C GLN A 158 8.36 -0.08 1.78
N THR A 159 8.08 -0.62 2.96
CA THR A 159 9.11 -1.09 3.91
C THR A 159 9.89 -2.29 3.35
N LEU A 160 9.19 -3.24 2.72
CA LEU A 160 9.80 -4.42 2.10
C LEU A 160 10.69 -4.03 0.93
N ASN A 161 10.20 -3.18 0.02
CA ASN A 161 10.96 -2.75 -1.15
C ASN A 161 12.17 -1.90 -0.77
N PHE A 162 12.02 -0.97 0.18
CA PHE A 162 13.16 -0.21 0.73
C PHE A 162 14.22 -1.14 1.31
N THR A 163 13.81 -2.11 2.11
CA THR A 163 14.73 -3.08 2.71
C THR A 163 15.42 -3.94 1.65
N GLY A 164 14.70 -4.31 0.58
CA GLY A 164 15.23 -5.05 -0.55
C GLY A 164 16.31 -4.30 -1.30
N PHE A 165 16.05 -3.04 -1.68
CA PHE A 165 17.07 -2.18 -2.31
C PHE A 165 18.29 -2.01 -1.42
N ARG A 166 18.10 -1.67 -0.15
CA ARG A 166 19.21 -1.49 0.79
C ARG A 166 20.08 -2.75 0.90
N LYS A 167 19.47 -3.93 0.93
CA LYS A 167 20.19 -5.20 1.03
C LYS A 167 20.90 -5.59 -0.25
N ILE A 168 20.27 -5.41 -1.42
CA ILE A 168 20.86 -5.80 -2.69
C ILE A 168 22.01 -4.87 -3.08
N LEU A 169 21.87 -3.56 -2.84
CA LEU A 169 22.95 -2.59 -3.03
C LEU A 169 24.13 -2.89 -2.10
N LYS A 170 23.88 -3.17 -0.82
CA LYS A 170 24.94 -3.60 0.11
C LYS A 170 25.62 -4.91 -0.32
N LYS A 171 24.93 -5.78 -1.05
CA LYS A 171 25.51 -7.01 -1.60
C LYS A 171 26.37 -6.69 -2.82
N HIS A 172 25.90 -5.81 -3.70
CA HIS A 172 26.66 -5.29 -4.83
C HIS A 172 27.95 -4.61 -4.36
N ASP A 173 27.89 -3.71 -3.38
CA ASP A 173 29.08 -3.05 -2.79
C ASP A 173 30.13 -4.05 -2.32
N LYS A 174 29.70 -5.19 -1.75
CA LYS A 174 30.63 -6.23 -1.29
C LYS A 174 31.28 -6.95 -2.46
N VAL A 175 30.54 -7.20 -3.54
CA VAL A 175 31.09 -7.85 -4.74
C VAL A 175 32.11 -6.91 -5.39
N SER A 176 31.79 -5.63 -5.53
CA SER A 176 32.69 -4.64 -6.13
C SER A 176 33.90 -4.31 -5.26
N ARG A 177 33.82 -4.44 -3.92
CA ARG A 177 34.93 -4.20 -2.99
C ARG A 177 35.85 -5.40 -2.73
N VAL A 178 35.53 -6.60 -3.22
CA VAL A 178 36.39 -7.79 -3.02
C VAL A 178 37.67 -7.73 -3.86
N LEU A 179 37.88 -6.68 -4.68
CA LEU A 179 39.02 -6.57 -5.61
C LEU A 179 39.88 -5.30 -5.46
N PHE A 180 39.71 -4.54 -4.39
CA PHE A 180 40.61 -3.43 -4.03
C PHE A 180 41.16 -3.61 -2.61
#